data_AF-L9KTG9-F1
#
_entry.id   AF-L9KTG9-F1
#
_cell.length_a   1.000
_cell.length_b   1.000
_cell.length_c   1.000
_cell.angle_alpha   90.00
_cell.angle_beta   90.00
_cell.angle_gamma   90.00
#
_symmetry.space_group_name_H-M   'P 1'
#
loop_
_entity.id
_entity.type
_entity.pdbx_description
1 polymer ?
#
loop_
_entity_poly.entity_id
_entity_poly.type
_entity_poly.pdbx_seq_one_letter_code
_entity_poly.pdbx_strand_id
1 'polypeptide(L)'
;MSPDAAHLAFPRMGFVKVVKNKAYFKRYQVKFRRWFGMNKIYDGQVEVTRDEYSVESINGQLGAFICYLDADLARTTTGNKVLGTLKGAVVGGLSIPHSTKQFPGYDSESKEFNAEIHQKHIMGQNAADYMRYLMEEDEDAYNKQFSQYIKNNGTPDMTEEMY
;
A
#
# COMPACT_ATOMS: atom_id res chain seq x y z
N MET A 1 -37.09 5.93 11.79
CA MET A 1 -35.84 5.20 12.13
C MET A 1 -35.54 4.26 10.98
N SER A 2 -34.58 4.63 10.13
CA SER A 2 -34.12 3.80 9.00
C SER A 2 -32.62 3.66 9.16
N PRO A 3 -32.08 2.47 9.43
CA PRO A 3 -30.65 2.25 9.38
C PRO A 3 -30.23 1.87 7.95
N ASP A 4 -29.26 2.63 7.47
CA ASP A 4 -28.05 2.13 6.80
C ASP A 4 -28.15 1.60 5.37
N ALA A 5 -28.02 2.55 4.45
CA ALA A 5 -27.32 2.35 3.20
C ALA A 5 -25.82 2.07 3.46
N ALA A 6 -25.39 0.81 3.35
CA ALA A 6 -24.02 0.41 2.98
C ALA A 6 -23.88 -1.11 2.83
N HIS A 7 -24.64 -1.73 1.92
CA HIS A 7 -24.35 -3.07 1.43
C HIS A 7 -24.04 -3.02 -0.07
N LEU A 8 -22.91 -2.42 -0.43
CA LEU A 8 -22.22 -2.80 -1.66
C LEU A 8 -21.42 -4.06 -1.33
N ALA A 9 -21.95 -5.19 -1.79
CA ALA A 9 -21.35 -6.51 -1.65
C ALA A 9 -20.03 -6.56 -2.43
N PHE A 10 -18.93 -6.37 -1.73
CA PHE A 10 -17.64 -6.87 -2.18
C PHE A 10 -17.72 -8.41 -2.19
N PRO A 11 -17.36 -9.09 -3.30
CA PRO A 11 -17.38 -10.55 -3.34
C PRO A 11 -16.53 -11.11 -2.20
N ARG A 12 -17.09 -12.11 -1.50
CA ARG A 12 -16.43 -12.85 -0.41
C ARG A 12 -15.28 -13.74 -0.94
N MET A 13 -14.29 -13.16 -1.61
CA MET A 13 -12.96 -13.76 -1.61
C MET A 13 -12.37 -13.40 -0.26
N GLY A 14 -12.33 -14.41 0.61
CA GLY A 14 -11.73 -14.29 1.93
C GLY A 14 -10.39 -13.60 1.78
N PHE A 15 -10.20 -12.53 2.57
CA PHE A 15 -8.93 -11.83 2.64
C PHE A 15 -7.91 -12.80 3.21
N VAL A 16 -7.37 -13.67 2.35
CA VAL A 16 -6.24 -14.55 2.64
C VAL A 16 -5.21 -13.65 3.27
N LYS A 17 -4.48 -14.17 4.25
CA LYS A 17 -3.40 -13.42 4.89
C LYS A 17 -2.25 -13.30 3.88
N VAL A 18 -2.51 -12.73 2.70
CA VAL A 18 -1.56 -12.40 1.64
C VAL A 18 -0.49 -11.59 2.33
N VAL A 19 0.67 -12.22 2.34
CA VAL A 19 1.94 -11.85 2.93
C VAL A 19 2.04 -10.34 3.15
N LYS A 20 1.59 -9.86 4.32
CA LYS A 20 1.88 -8.55 4.93
C LYS A 20 2.10 -7.34 3.97
N ASN A 21 1.37 -7.21 2.86
CA ASN A 21 1.36 -6.00 2.00
C ASN A 21 0.08 -5.17 2.15
N LYS A 22 -0.83 -5.60 3.04
CA LYS A 22 -2.04 -4.87 3.47
C LYS A 22 -1.76 -3.46 4.01
N ALA A 23 -0.51 -3.15 4.37
CA ALA A 23 -0.12 -1.89 5.00
C ALA A 23 -0.44 -0.67 4.13
N TYR A 24 -0.20 -0.79 2.82
CA TYR A 24 -0.49 0.26 1.84
C TYR A 24 -2.00 0.42 1.62
N PHE A 25 -2.69 -0.66 1.27
CA PHE A 25 -4.10 -0.63 0.85
C PHE A 25 -5.11 -0.43 1.98
N LYS A 26 -4.82 -0.86 3.21
CA LYS A 26 -5.70 -0.62 4.37
C LYS A 26 -5.91 0.87 4.66
N ARG A 27 -5.07 1.77 4.10
CA ARG A 27 -5.12 3.19 4.39
C ARG A 27 -5.60 4.07 3.24
N TYR A 28 -5.90 3.53 2.06
CA TYR A 28 -6.73 4.23 1.06
C TYR A 28 -8.09 4.63 1.65
N GLN A 29 -8.59 3.86 2.64
CA GLN A 29 -9.77 4.21 3.43
C GLN A 29 -9.42 5.18 4.56
N VAL A 30 -9.03 6.41 4.22
CA VAL A 30 -8.78 7.45 5.23
C VAL A 30 -10.12 7.89 5.86
N LYS A 31 -10.57 7.17 6.90
CA LYS A 31 -11.81 7.49 7.64
C LYS A 31 -11.87 8.95 8.08
N PHE A 32 -10.72 9.54 8.44
CA PHE A 32 -10.61 10.93 8.88
C PHE A 32 -11.02 11.93 7.79
N ARG A 33 -10.64 11.70 6.53
CA ARG A 33 -11.00 12.57 5.40
C ARG A 33 -12.52 12.61 5.18
N ARG A 34 -13.17 11.45 5.36
CA ARG A 34 -14.64 11.31 5.31
C ARG A 34 -15.33 12.01 6.48
N TRP A 35 -14.76 11.94 7.68
CA TRP A 35 -15.33 12.59 8.86
C TRP A 35 -15.25 14.12 8.80
N PHE A 36 -14.20 14.68 8.21
CA PHE A 36 -14.05 16.14 8.05
C PHE A 36 -14.66 16.69 6.75
N GLY A 37 -15.34 15.87 5.94
CA GLY A 37 -15.95 16.30 4.69
C GLY A 37 -14.96 16.71 3.59
N MET A 38 -13.67 16.42 3.79
CA MET A 38 -12.57 16.81 2.89
C MET A 38 -12.43 15.91 1.66
N ASN A 39 -13.24 14.84 1.59
CA ASN A 39 -13.20 13.88 0.50
C ASN A 39 -13.41 14.49 -0.88
N LYS A 40 -14.19 15.57 -0.98
CA LYS A 40 -14.49 16.25 -2.25
C LYS A 40 -13.41 17.25 -2.68
N ILE A 41 -12.48 17.56 -1.80
CA ILE A 41 -11.48 18.63 -1.99
C ILE A 41 -10.12 18.03 -2.34
N TYR A 42 -9.74 16.98 -1.61
CA TYR A 42 -8.47 16.29 -1.81
C TYR A 42 -8.77 14.85 -2.17
N ASP A 43 -8.72 14.48 -3.46
CA ASP A 43 -8.93 13.09 -3.89
C ASP A 43 -7.68 12.21 -3.71
N GLY A 44 -6.53 12.84 -3.49
CA GLY A 44 -5.25 12.15 -3.42
C GLY A 44 -4.72 11.81 -4.82
N GLN A 45 -3.81 10.84 -4.88
CA GLN A 45 -3.20 10.38 -6.12
C GLN A 45 -3.93 9.12 -6.60
N VAL A 46 -4.61 9.19 -7.74
CA VAL A 46 -5.36 8.05 -8.31
C VAL A 46 -4.43 7.04 -8.99
N GLU A 47 -3.32 7.52 -9.54
CA GLU A 47 -2.29 6.69 -10.17
C GLU A 47 -0.99 6.75 -9.38
N VAL A 48 -0.34 5.60 -9.17
CA VAL A 48 0.95 5.53 -8.47
C VAL A 48 2.03 6.08 -9.39
N THR A 49 2.25 7.39 -9.37
CA THR A 49 3.27 8.06 -10.20
C THR A 49 4.64 8.07 -9.52
N ARG A 50 5.68 8.26 -10.34
CA ARG A 50 7.11 8.13 -10.06
C ARG A 50 7.65 9.05 -8.94
N ASP A 51 6.93 10.11 -8.60
CA ASP A 51 7.48 11.22 -7.80
C ASP A 51 6.98 11.27 -6.35
N GLU A 52 7.73 12.02 -5.54
CA GLU A 52 7.39 12.36 -4.16
C GLU A 52 6.12 13.22 -4.15
N TYR A 53 4.99 12.60 -3.80
CA TYR A 53 3.70 13.26 -3.71
C TYR A 53 3.52 13.87 -2.33
N SER A 54 3.21 15.15 -2.27
CA SER A 54 2.75 15.83 -1.07
C SER A 54 1.47 16.59 -1.40
N VAL A 55 0.48 16.51 -0.52
CA VAL A 55 -0.79 17.22 -0.69
C VAL A 55 -0.59 18.66 -0.23
N GLU A 56 -0.68 19.60 -1.17
CA GLU A 56 -0.64 21.03 -0.86
C GLU A 56 -2.03 21.58 -0.57
N SER A 57 -2.10 22.63 0.25
CA SER A 57 -3.37 23.30 0.56
C SER A 57 -3.82 24.17 -0.61
N ILE A 58 -5.10 24.12 -0.94
CA ILE A 58 -5.69 24.94 -1.99
C ILE A 58 -6.18 26.27 -1.41
N ASN A 59 -5.75 27.39 -1.99
CA ASN A 59 -6.17 28.72 -1.56
C ASN A 59 -7.69 28.89 -1.61
N GLY A 60 -8.29 29.33 -0.50
CA GLY A 60 -9.75 29.55 -0.39
C GLY A 60 -10.57 28.30 -0.07
N GLN A 61 -9.93 27.14 0.15
CA GLN A 61 -10.59 25.91 0.62
C GLN A 61 -10.03 25.49 1.99
N LEU A 62 -10.64 24.46 2.60
CA LEU A 62 -10.10 23.83 3.80
C LEU A 62 -8.68 23.33 3.51
N GLY A 63 -7.70 23.71 4.34
CA GLY A 63 -6.31 23.31 4.16
C GLY A 63 -6.12 21.79 4.20
N ALA A 64 -5.01 21.32 3.61
CA ALA A 64 -4.66 19.91 3.63
C ALA A 64 -4.50 19.42 5.08
N PHE A 65 -4.94 18.19 5.36
CA PHE A 65 -4.85 17.64 6.70
C PHE A 65 -3.41 17.21 6.96
N ILE A 66 -2.72 17.94 7.83
CA ILE A 66 -1.33 17.67 8.17
C ILE A 66 -1.26 16.60 9.27
N CYS A 67 -0.54 15.51 9.00
CA CYS A 67 -0.23 14.49 9.98
C CYS A 67 1.28 14.29 10.10
N TYR A 68 1.70 13.67 11.19
CA TYR A 68 3.05 13.14 11.35
C TYR A 68 2.99 11.63 11.54
N LEU A 69 4.03 10.93 11.07
CA LEU A 69 4.17 9.50 11.29
C LEU A 69 4.81 9.27 12.66
N ASP A 70 4.10 8.54 13.51
CA ASP A 70 4.68 7.93 14.71
C ASP A 70 5.00 6.46 14.42
N ALA A 71 6.28 6.11 14.48
CA ALA A 71 6.76 4.74 14.30
C ALA A 71 6.87 3.98 15.63
N ASP A 72 6.71 4.67 16.76
CA ASP A 72 6.88 4.12 18.10
C ASP A 72 8.21 3.34 18.24
N LEU A 73 8.17 2.12 18.77
CA LEU A 73 9.33 1.22 18.91
C LEU A 73 9.75 0.52 17.60
N ALA A 74 9.03 0.71 16.49
CA ALA A 74 9.36 0.03 15.23
C ALA A 74 10.62 0.63 14.62
N ARG A 75 11.66 -0.19 14.43
CA ARG A 75 12.90 0.24 13.78
C ARG A 75 12.65 0.66 12.33
N THR A 76 12.86 1.93 12.00
CA THR A 76 12.65 2.50 10.66
C THR A 76 13.83 2.20 9.72
N THR A 77 13.95 0.96 9.28
CA THR A 77 14.90 0.58 8.21
C THR A 77 14.29 0.79 6.83
N THR A 78 15.13 0.90 5.80
CA THR A 78 14.68 0.94 4.41
C THR A 78 13.79 -0.27 4.09
N GLY A 79 12.63 -0.01 3.48
CA GLY A 79 11.66 -1.06 3.15
C GLY A 79 10.75 -1.50 4.30
N ASN A 80 10.78 -0.83 5.46
CA ASN A 80 9.85 -1.15 6.54
C ASN A 80 8.39 -0.89 6.12
N LYS A 81 7.49 -1.80 6.48
CA LYS A 81 6.03 -1.76 6.23
C LYS A 81 5.33 -0.56 6.87
N VAL A 82 5.88 0.01 7.95
CA VAL A 82 5.38 1.27 8.51
C VAL A 82 5.43 2.39 7.46
N LEU A 83 6.42 2.35 6.56
CA LEU A 83 6.56 3.33 5.48
C LEU A 83 5.61 3.04 4.31
N GLY A 84 5.34 1.76 4.00
CA GLY A 84 4.25 1.44 3.05
C GLY A 84 2.90 2.00 3.52
N THR A 85 2.69 2.01 4.83
CA THR A 85 1.51 2.61 5.47
C THR A 85 1.47 4.14 5.33
N LEU A 86 2.61 4.78 5.52
CA LEU A 86 2.80 6.22 5.30
C LEU A 86 2.49 6.58 3.84
N LYS A 87 3.05 5.85 2.87
CA LYS A 87 2.82 6.14 1.44
C LYS A 87 1.36 5.97 1.05
N GLY A 88 0.68 4.92 1.55
CA GLY A 88 -0.76 4.76 1.33
C GLY A 88 -1.61 5.89 1.93
N ALA A 89 -1.21 6.43 3.08
CA ALA A 89 -1.87 7.58 3.70
C ALA A 89 -1.66 8.88 2.91
N VAL A 90 -0.44 9.11 2.42
CA VAL A 90 -0.07 10.24 1.56
C VAL A 90 -0.85 10.20 0.24
N VAL A 91 -0.83 9.05 -0.43
CA VAL A 91 -1.58 8.81 -1.67
C VAL A 91 -3.09 8.94 -1.45
N GLY A 92 -3.59 8.56 -0.27
CA GLY A 92 -4.99 8.76 0.14
C GLY A 92 -5.41 10.21 0.44
N GLY A 93 -4.50 11.18 0.29
CA GLY A 93 -4.81 12.61 0.42
C GLY A 93 -4.45 13.24 1.77
N LEU A 94 -3.58 12.62 2.57
CA LEU A 94 -3.01 13.25 3.77
C LEU A 94 -1.69 13.96 3.45
N SER A 95 -1.51 15.15 4.02
CA SER A 95 -0.23 15.86 3.96
C SER A 95 0.67 15.33 5.07
N ILE A 96 1.65 14.50 4.73
CA ILE A 96 2.62 13.96 5.69
C ILE A 96 4.03 14.28 5.19
N PRO A 97 4.84 15.06 5.93
CA PRO A 97 6.21 15.33 5.53
C PRO A 97 7.03 14.04 5.64
N HIS A 98 7.71 13.67 4.56
CA HIS A 98 8.51 12.45 4.49
C HIS A 98 9.68 12.61 3.51
N SER A 99 10.49 11.55 3.39
CA SER A 99 11.59 11.47 2.42
C SER A 99 11.59 10.09 1.77
N THR A 100 12.07 10.01 0.52
CA THR A 100 12.12 8.76 -0.23
C THR A 100 13.22 7.79 0.20
N LYS A 101 14.17 8.22 1.05
CA LYS A 101 15.37 7.45 1.44
C LYS A 101 15.11 6.12 2.13
N GLN A 102 13.94 5.96 2.77
CA GLN A 102 13.61 4.73 3.47
C GLN A 102 12.62 3.86 2.71
N PHE A 103 12.22 4.24 1.50
CA PHE A 103 11.34 3.40 0.68
C PHE A 103 12.11 2.31 -0.07
N PRO A 104 11.47 1.16 -0.35
CA PRO A 104 11.99 0.19 -1.31
C PRO A 104 12.32 0.88 -2.64
N GLY A 105 13.48 0.60 -3.22
CA GLY A 105 13.96 1.24 -4.45
C GLY A 105 14.95 2.38 -4.22
N TYR A 106 15.17 2.83 -2.98
CA TYR A 106 16.28 3.74 -2.67
C TYR A 106 17.59 2.98 -2.52
N ASP A 107 18.61 3.42 -3.24
CA ASP A 107 19.97 2.91 -3.11
C ASP A 107 20.85 3.89 -2.31
N SER A 108 21.48 3.39 -1.24
CA SER A 108 22.32 4.21 -0.36
C SER A 108 23.66 4.60 -0.98
N GLU A 109 24.16 3.82 -1.95
CA GLU A 109 25.44 4.06 -2.59
C GLU A 109 25.33 5.16 -3.64
N SER A 110 24.41 5.01 -4.60
CA SER A 110 24.12 6.03 -5.61
C SER A 110 23.32 7.23 -5.08
N LYS A 111 22.62 7.06 -3.94
CA LYS A 111 21.66 8.04 -3.38
C LYS A 111 20.48 8.33 -4.30
N GLU A 112 20.17 7.39 -5.19
CA GLU A 112 19.07 7.49 -6.14
C GLU A 112 17.85 6.67 -5.70
N PHE A 113 16.67 7.14 -6.07
CA PHE A 113 15.42 6.44 -5.82
C PHE A 113 14.82 5.92 -7.13
N ASN A 114 14.66 4.60 -7.21
CA ASN A 114 13.99 3.93 -8.31
C ASN A 114 12.52 3.67 -7.98
N ALA A 115 11.64 4.49 -8.54
CA ALA A 115 10.19 4.38 -8.30
C ALA A 115 9.56 3.14 -8.92
N GLU A 116 10.13 2.58 -9.99
CA GLU A 116 9.61 1.35 -10.59
C GLU A 116 9.75 0.20 -9.59
N ILE A 117 10.93 0.05 -8.97
CA ILE A 117 11.15 -0.95 -7.91
C ILE A 117 10.18 -0.73 -6.75
N HIS A 118 9.94 0.53 -6.38
CA HIS A 118 8.97 0.88 -5.34
C HIS A 118 7.55 0.45 -5.70
N GLN A 119 7.11 0.73 -6.92
CA GLN A 119 5.80 0.37 -7.43
C GLN A 119 5.60 -1.15 -7.49
N LYS A 120 6.61 -1.89 -7.97
CA LYS A 120 6.59 -3.36 -7.96
C LYS A 120 6.41 -3.92 -6.54
N HIS A 121 7.04 -3.29 -5.55
CA HIS A 121 6.85 -3.66 -4.15
C HIS A 121 5.45 -3.33 -3.61
N ILE A 122 4.86 -2.21 -4.04
CA ILE A 122 3.48 -1.83 -3.69
C ILE A 122 2.50 -2.87 -4.25
N MET A 123 2.66 -3.25 -5.52
CA MET A 123 1.80 -4.24 -6.20
C MET A 123 2.10 -5.69 -5.81
N GLY A 124 3.05 -5.91 -4.89
CA GLY A 124 3.40 -7.26 -4.41
C GLY A 124 4.06 -8.15 -5.45
N GLN A 125 4.59 -7.59 -6.55
CA GLN A 125 5.28 -8.35 -7.58
C GLN A 125 6.48 -9.12 -7.03
N ASN A 126 7.18 -8.59 -6.02
CA ASN A 126 8.26 -9.31 -5.35
C ASN A 126 7.82 -10.63 -4.70
N ALA A 127 6.59 -10.70 -4.18
CA ALA A 127 6.02 -11.92 -3.65
C ALA A 127 5.62 -12.87 -4.77
N ALA A 128 5.08 -12.35 -5.87
CA ALA A 128 4.77 -13.14 -7.07
C ALA A 128 6.02 -13.73 -7.73
N ASP A 129 7.11 -12.97 -7.81
CA ASP A 129 8.42 -13.43 -8.29
C ASP A 129 8.95 -14.57 -7.42
N TYR A 130 8.85 -14.44 -6.10
CA TYR A 130 9.28 -15.51 -5.18
C TYR A 130 8.40 -16.76 -5.29
N MET A 131 7.09 -16.60 -5.54
CA MET A 131 6.22 -17.73 -5.84
C MET A 131 6.64 -18.43 -7.14
N ARG A 132 6.90 -17.69 -8.22
CA ARG A 132 7.36 -18.23 -9.51
C ARG A 132 8.68 -18.99 -9.35
N TYR A 133 9.64 -18.38 -8.68
CA TYR A 133 10.94 -19.00 -8.38
C TYR A 133 10.79 -20.35 -7.66
N LEU A 134 9.96 -20.41 -6.61
CA LEU A 134 9.75 -21.66 -5.88
C LEU A 134 8.99 -22.71 -6.68
N MET A 135 8.08 -22.31 -7.57
CA MET A 135 7.40 -23.28 -8.45
C MET A 135 8.38 -23.96 -9.42
N GLU A 136 9.41 -23.26 -9.86
CA GLU A 136 10.43 -23.79 -10.77
C GLU A 136 11.51 -24.60 -10.05
N GLU A 137 11.94 -24.15 -8.87
CA GLU A 137 13.13 -24.70 -8.19
C GLU A 137 12.79 -25.73 -7.10
N ASP A 138 11.70 -25.55 -6.35
CA ASP A 138 11.33 -26.40 -5.21
C ASP A 138 9.82 -26.36 -4.96
N GLU A 139 9.11 -27.23 -5.69
CA GLU A 139 7.65 -27.34 -5.61
C GLU A 139 7.16 -27.74 -4.20
N ASP A 140 7.95 -28.50 -3.43
CA ASP A 140 7.61 -28.88 -2.06
C ASP A 140 7.66 -27.66 -1.13
N ALA A 141 8.68 -26.82 -1.27
CA ALA A 141 8.76 -25.56 -0.55
C ALA A 141 7.63 -24.59 -0.98
N TYR A 142 7.28 -24.53 -2.26
CA TYR A 142 6.14 -23.75 -2.75
C TYR A 142 4.85 -24.20 -2.06
N ASN A 143 4.53 -25.49 -2.12
CA ASN A 143 3.33 -26.08 -1.53
C ASN A 143 3.27 -25.85 -0.02
N LYS A 144 4.40 -25.93 0.67
CA LYS A 144 4.49 -25.68 2.11
C LYS A 144 4.26 -24.21 2.46
N GLN A 145 4.98 -23.29 1.81
CA GLN A 145 4.94 -21.86 2.13
C GLN A 145 3.63 -21.20 1.67
N PHE A 146 3.09 -21.61 0.53
CA PHE A 146 1.92 -21.00 -0.11
C PHE A 146 0.67 -21.89 -0.07
N SER A 147 0.63 -22.92 0.78
CA SER A 147 -0.52 -23.82 0.96
C SER A 147 -1.88 -23.11 1.06
N GLN A 148 -1.96 -21.98 1.77
CA GLN A 148 -3.19 -21.21 1.91
C GLN A 148 -3.55 -20.43 0.64
N TYR A 149 -2.56 -20.03 -0.15
CA TYR A 149 -2.78 -19.34 -1.41
C TYR A 149 -3.35 -20.30 -2.46
N ILE A 150 -2.76 -21.50 -2.55
CA ILE A 150 -3.21 -22.60 -3.41
C ILE A 150 -4.65 -23.02 -3.06
N LYS A 151 -4.98 -23.16 -1.77
CA LYS A 151 -6.34 -23.49 -1.30
C LYS A 151 -7.42 -22.50 -1.71
N ASN A 152 -7.04 -21.26 -1.98
CA ASN A 152 -7.96 -20.19 -2.39
C ASN A 152 -7.84 -19.87 -3.88
N ASN A 153 -7.24 -20.78 -4.68
CA ASN A 153 -7.02 -20.63 -6.11
C ASN A 153 -6.23 -19.37 -6.50
N GLY A 154 -5.36 -18.89 -5.61
CA GLY A 154 -4.47 -17.77 -5.90
C GLY A 154 -3.32 -18.22 -6.80
N THR A 155 -3.04 -17.45 -7.85
CA THR A 155 -1.86 -17.63 -8.71
C THR A 155 -0.91 -16.44 -8.57
N PRO A 156 0.39 -16.59 -8.93
CA PRO A 156 1.33 -15.47 -8.91
C PRO A 156 0.85 -14.30 -9.78
N ASP A 157 0.22 -14.58 -10.91
CA ASP A 157 -0.24 -13.56 -11.86
C ASP A 157 -1.48 -12.79 -11.36
N MET A 158 -2.34 -13.44 -10.56
CA MET A 158 -3.46 -12.78 -9.89
C MET A 158 -3.04 -11.87 -8.72
N THR A 159 -1.76 -11.89 -8.32
CA THR A 159 -1.29 -11.12 -7.15
C THR A 159 -1.45 -9.62 -7.37
N GLU A 160 -1.18 -9.12 -8.58
CA GLU A 160 -1.29 -7.71 -8.91
C GLU A 160 -2.75 -7.24 -8.97
N GLU A 161 -3.64 -8.04 -9.57
CA GLU A 161 -5.09 -7.73 -9.64
C GLU A 161 -5.80 -7.74 -8.28
N MET A 162 -5.22 -8.39 -7.27
CA MET A 162 -5.76 -8.41 -5.91
C MET A 162 -5.52 -7.11 -5.12
N TYR A 163 -4.69 -6.21 -5.64
CA TYR A 163 -4.28 -4.96 -4.98
C TYR A 163 -4.91 -3.74 -5.66
#